data_AF-A0A8S8XTY5-F1
#
_entry.id   AF-A0A8S8XTY5-F1
#
_cell.length_a   1.000
_cell.length_b   1.000
_cell.length_c   1.000
_cell.angle_alpha   90.00
_cell.angle_beta   90.00
_cell.angle_gamma   90.00
#
_symmetry.space_group_name_H-M   'P 1'
#
loop_
_entity.id
_entity.type
_entity.pdbx_description
1 polymer ?
#
loop_
_entity_poly.entity_id
_entity_poly.type
_entity_poly.pdbx_seq_one_letter_code
_entity_poly.pdbx_strand_id
1 'polypeptide(L)'
;MYAWLMHLMSKMFGNTAKKNMEKNITDNAIAEGNWMGPDGTESGPGVPEDWYLSYDGPAPVVEGINAPNYVVDRGIGTIPIEFYAKKWGVPEGFEEETKEALKEVAATSDHTAEPLFK
;
A
#
# COMPACT_ATOMS: atom_id res chain seq x y z
N MET A 1 -30.74 10.77 10.79
CA MET A 1 -30.51 9.39 11.26
C MET A 1 -29.01 9.08 11.32
N TYR A 2 -28.26 9.75 12.20
CA TYR A 2 -26.79 9.60 12.31
C TYR A 2 -26.34 8.94 13.63
N ALA A 3 -27.29 8.56 14.50
CA ALA A 3 -27.00 8.01 15.81
C ALA A 3 -26.41 6.59 15.77
N TRP A 4 -26.75 5.79 14.76
CA TRP A 4 -26.27 4.41 14.63
C TRP A 4 -24.80 4.33 14.19
N LEU A 5 -24.38 5.19 13.26
CA LEU A 5 -22.98 5.28 12.80
C LEU A 5 -22.06 5.82 13.92
N MET A 6 -22.51 6.83 14.66
CA MET A 6 -21.75 7.37 15.81
C MET A 6 -21.62 6.37 16.96
N HIS A 7 -22.58 5.45 17.12
CA HIS A 7 -22.53 4.40 18.14
C HIS A 7 -21.54 3.27 17.80
N LEU A 8 -21.37 2.95 16.51
CA LEU A 8 -20.37 1.98 16.04
C LEU A 8 -18.94 2.51 16.20
N MET A 9 -18.70 3.77 15.79
CA MET A 9 -17.37 4.41 15.89
C MET A 9 -16.92 4.63 17.35
N SER A 10 -17.86 4.78 18.29
CA SER A 10 -17.55 4.92 19.71
C SER A 10 -17.06 3.60 20.34
N LYS A 11 -17.47 2.43 19.83
CA LYS A 11 -17.06 1.12 20.37
C LYS A 11 -15.67 0.67 19.90
N MET A 12 -15.20 1.14 18.73
CA MET A 12 -13.85 0.85 18.24
C MET A 12 -12.78 1.80 18.80
N PHE A 13 -13.15 3.04 19.17
CA PHE A 13 -12.19 4.07 19.60
C PHE A 13 -12.38 4.55 21.06
N GLY A 14 -13.44 4.13 21.74
CA GLY A 14 -13.77 4.60 23.09
C GLY A 14 -13.29 3.67 24.21
N ASN A 15 -11.99 3.71 24.53
CA ASN A 15 -11.48 3.80 25.93
C ASN A 15 -9.93 3.84 26.05
N THR A 16 -9.17 3.63 24.96
CA THR A 16 -7.69 3.51 25.02
C THR A 16 -6.95 4.84 24.88
N ALA A 17 -7.65 5.90 24.45
CA ALA A 17 -7.05 7.22 24.19
C ALA A 17 -6.38 7.85 25.43
N LYS A 18 -6.84 7.55 26.65
CA LYS A 18 -6.29 8.18 27.87
C LYS A 18 -5.00 7.55 28.39
N LYS A 19 -4.74 6.26 28.12
CA LYS A 19 -3.55 5.55 28.63
C LYS A 19 -2.31 5.68 27.73
N ASN A 20 -2.50 6.01 26.45
CA ASN A 20 -1.38 6.14 25.49
C ASN A 20 -0.82 7.57 25.36
N MET A 21 -1.44 8.57 25.99
CA MET A 21 -0.92 9.94 26.00
C MET A 21 0.31 10.14 26.90
N GLU A 22 0.52 9.30 27.93
CA GLU A 22 1.65 9.45 28.85
C GLU A 22 2.95 8.75 28.41
N LYS A 23 2.93 7.89 27.38
CA LYS A 23 4.11 7.10 26.98
C LYS A 23 4.89 7.67 25.77
N ASN A 24 4.55 8.86 25.29
CA ASN A 24 5.06 9.42 24.03
C ASN A 24 5.82 10.75 24.17
N ILE A 25 6.53 10.98 25.28
CA ILE A 25 7.32 12.24 25.42
C ILE A 25 8.84 11.99 25.48
N THR A 26 9.30 10.75 25.68
CA THR A 26 10.72 10.53 26.06
C THR A 26 11.54 9.59 25.21
N ASP A 27 11.09 9.13 24.04
CA ASP A 27 11.93 8.30 23.19
C ASP A 27 11.88 8.74 21.71
N ASN A 28 12.90 9.52 21.36
CA ASN A 28 13.57 9.55 20.05
C ASN A 28 12.95 10.39 18.92
N ALA A 29 13.66 11.48 18.68
CA ALA A 29 13.68 12.25 17.45
C ALA A 29 13.88 11.37 16.19
N ILE A 30 13.21 11.81 15.13
CA ILE A 30 13.16 11.34 13.73
C ILE A 30 12.01 10.36 13.43
N ALA A 31 10.83 10.90 13.07
CA ALA A 31 9.88 10.27 12.12
C ALA A 31 8.72 11.23 11.83
N GLU A 32 8.87 12.13 10.86
CA GLU A 32 7.76 12.94 10.32
C GLU A 32 6.83 12.09 9.41
N GLY A 33 6.11 11.11 9.98
CA GLY A 33 4.93 10.53 9.31
C GLY A 33 4.95 9.04 8.94
N ASN A 34 5.97 8.26 9.33
CA ASN A 34 5.95 6.80 9.16
C ASN A 34 5.22 6.10 10.33
N TRP A 35 4.64 4.93 10.07
CA TRP A 35 4.00 4.05 11.04
C TRP A 35 4.44 2.59 10.83
N MET A 36 4.19 1.74 11.82
CA MET A 36 4.46 0.30 11.73
C MET A 36 3.18 -0.47 11.40
N GLY A 37 3.23 -1.29 10.36
CA GLY A 37 2.17 -2.23 10.01
C GLY A 37 1.99 -3.34 11.05
N PRO A 38 0.90 -4.12 10.97
CA PRO A 38 0.60 -5.19 11.91
C PRO A 38 1.64 -6.33 11.91
N ASP A 39 2.39 -6.46 10.82
CA ASP A 39 3.48 -7.42 10.63
C ASP A 39 4.87 -6.86 10.99
N GLY A 40 4.93 -5.63 11.52
CA GLY A 40 6.20 -4.96 11.85
C GLY A 40 6.91 -4.33 10.65
N THR A 41 6.24 -4.18 9.51
CA THR A 41 6.78 -3.47 8.34
C THR A 41 6.65 -1.96 8.52
N GLU A 42 7.73 -1.23 8.32
CA GLU A 42 7.68 0.23 8.28
C GLU A 42 6.89 0.70 7.05
N SER A 43 5.99 1.65 7.23
CA SER A 43 5.08 2.18 6.22
C SER A 43 4.98 3.70 6.33
N GLY A 44 4.75 4.38 5.21
CA GLY A 44 4.60 5.84 5.16
C GLY A 44 5.49 6.53 4.13
N PRO A 45 5.42 7.87 4.06
CA PRO A 45 6.06 8.66 3.01
C PRO A 45 7.59 8.63 3.05
N GLY A 46 8.18 8.26 4.19
CA GLY A 46 9.63 8.12 4.33
C GLY A 46 10.17 6.73 3.96
N VAL A 47 9.30 5.79 3.57
CA VAL A 47 9.73 4.44 3.18
C VAL A 47 10.22 4.45 1.73
N PRO A 48 11.33 3.77 1.40
CA PRO A 48 11.82 3.69 0.02
C PRO A 48 10.77 3.13 -0.95
N GLU A 49 10.75 3.61 -2.19
CA GLU A 49 9.83 3.12 -3.23
C GLU A 49 10.04 1.63 -3.55
N ASP A 50 11.25 1.13 -3.38
CA ASP A 50 11.68 -0.25 -3.66
C ASP A 50 11.63 -1.18 -2.45
N TRP A 51 10.98 -0.76 -1.36
CA TRP A 51 10.84 -1.53 -0.10
C TRP A 51 10.39 -2.99 -0.32
N TYR A 52 9.58 -3.23 -1.35
CA TYR A 52 9.01 -4.53 -1.70
C TYR A 52 10.08 -5.55 -2.14
N LEU A 53 11.27 -5.10 -2.57
CA LEU A 53 12.37 -5.98 -2.99
C LEU A 53 12.95 -6.77 -1.82
N SER A 54 13.01 -6.15 -0.63
CA SER A 54 13.50 -6.77 0.61
C SER A 54 12.37 -7.32 1.50
N TYR A 55 11.12 -7.18 1.07
CA TYR A 55 9.97 -7.52 1.89
C TYR A 55 9.60 -9.00 1.76
N ASP A 56 9.77 -9.77 2.83
CA ASP A 56 9.46 -11.21 2.88
C ASP A 56 8.21 -11.55 3.72
N GLY A 57 7.40 -10.54 4.03
CA GLY A 57 6.16 -10.73 4.78
C GLY A 57 4.98 -11.26 3.93
N PRO A 58 3.77 -11.31 4.53
CA PRO A 58 2.56 -11.74 3.85
C PRO A 58 2.20 -10.84 2.66
N ALA A 59 1.26 -11.25 1.82
CA ALA A 59 0.80 -10.44 0.68
C ALA A 59 0.27 -9.07 1.12
N PRO A 60 0.71 -7.96 0.47
CA PRO A 60 0.12 -6.62 0.63
C PRO A 60 -1.36 -6.55 0.34
N VAL A 61 -2.15 -5.92 1.21
CA VAL A 61 -3.58 -5.78 0.95
C VAL A 61 -3.71 -4.76 -0.14
N VAL A 62 -4.29 -5.16 -1.28
CA VAL A 62 -4.51 -4.28 -2.42
C VAL A 62 -5.80 -3.50 -2.19
N GLU A 63 -5.68 -2.17 -2.23
CA GLU A 63 -6.80 -1.23 -2.06
C GLU A 63 -7.24 -0.62 -3.40
N GLY A 64 -6.41 -0.76 -4.44
CA GLY A 64 -6.68 -0.20 -5.76
C GLY A 64 -5.60 -0.53 -6.78
N ILE A 65 -5.87 -0.14 -8.03
CA ILE A 65 -4.91 -0.18 -9.12
C ILE A 65 -4.69 1.24 -9.63
N ASN A 66 -3.42 1.64 -9.70
CA ASN A 66 -2.97 2.83 -10.41
C ASN A 66 -1.83 2.39 -11.34
N ALA A 67 -2.19 1.87 -12.51
CA ALA A 67 -1.27 1.24 -13.45
C ALA A 67 -0.04 2.13 -13.69
N PRO A 68 1.19 1.59 -13.57
CA PRO A 68 1.56 0.17 -13.55
C PRO A 68 1.60 -0.48 -12.14
N ASN A 69 1.03 0.14 -11.10
CA ASN A 69 1.17 -0.27 -9.71
C ASN A 69 -0.16 -0.69 -9.06
N TYR A 70 -0.09 -1.64 -8.13
CA TYR A 70 -1.11 -1.78 -7.09
C TYR A 70 -0.90 -0.71 -6.03
N VAL A 71 -2.01 -0.19 -5.50
CA VAL A 71 -2.04 0.60 -4.27
C VAL A 71 -2.24 -0.38 -3.11
N VAL A 72 -1.37 -0.30 -2.10
CA VAL A 72 -1.31 -1.27 -1.00
C VAL A 72 -1.28 -0.61 0.37
N ASP A 73 -1.65 -1.37 1.40
CA ASP A 73 -1.75 -0.93 2.81
C ASP A 73 -0.41 -0.66 3.52
N ARG A 74 0.73 -0.90 2.87
CA ARG A 74 2.05 -0.91 3.52
C ARG A 74 3.19 -0.37 2.66
N GLY A 75 4.35 -0.19 3.28
CA GLY A 75 5.51 0.44 2.68
C GLY A 75 5.20 1.89 2.28
N ILE A 76 5.64 2.33 1.11
CA ILE A 76 5.23 3.64 0.56
C ILE A 76 3.81 3.64 -0.03
N GLY A 77 3.12 2.50 0.01
CA GLY A 77 1.74 2.37 -0.46
C GLY A 77 1.58 1.92 -1.91
N THR A 78 2.67 1.55 -2.59
CA THR A 78 2.62 1.05 -3.97
C THR A 78 3.59 -0.11 -4.22
N ILE A 79 3.21 -1.01 -5.13
CA ILE A 79 4.05 -2.10 -5.66
C ILE A 79 3.73 -2.30 -7.16
N PRO A 80 4.73 -2.52 -8.04
CA PRO A 80 4.47 -2.86 -9.43
C PRO A 80 3.59 -4.10 -9.59
N ILE A 81 2.57 -4.02 -10.45
CA ILE A 81 1.56 -5.07 -10.65
C ILE A 81 2.22 -6.40 -11.02
N GLU A 82 3.17 -6.38 -11.95
CA GLU A 82 3.90 -7.57 -12.40
C GLU A 82 4.68 -8.24 -11.26
N PHE A 83 5.36 -7.43 -10.43
CA PHE A 83 6.12 -7.93 -9.29
C PHE A 83 5.20 -8.59 -8.27
N TYR A 84 4.13 -7.88 -7.88
CA TYR A 84 3.17 -8.37 -6.91
C TYR A 84 2.53 -9.68 -7.38
N ALA A 85 1.99 -9.69 -8.59
CA ALA A 85 1.28 -10.84 -9.15
C ALA A 85 2.19 -12.07 -9.27
N LYS A 86 3.48 -11.86 -9.57
CA LYS A 86 4.47 -12.93 -9.60
C LYS A 86 4.80 -13.48 -8.22
N LYS A 87 4.87 -12.64 -7.19
CA LYS A 87 5.28 -13.03 -5.83
C LYS A 87 4.12 -13.61 -5.02
N TRP A 88 2.95 -13.00 -5.07
CA TRP A 88 1.80 -13.35 -4.21
C TRP A 88 0.56 -13.81 -4.98
N GLY A 89 0.56 -13.72 -6.31
CA GLY A 89 -0.63 -13.98 -7.14
C GLY A 89 -1.47 -12.73 -7.36
N VAL A 90 -2.51 -12.86 -8.19
CA VAL A 90 -3.46 -11.78 -8.44
C VAL A 90 -4.41 -11.67 -7.23
N PRO A 91 -4.64 -10.47 -6.67
CA PRO A 91 -5.56 -10.28 -5.56
C PRO A 91 -7.00 -10.63 -5.94
N GLU A 92 -7.73 -11.25 -5.01
CA GLU A 92 -9.15 -11.55 -5.19
C GLU A 92 -9.96 -10.26 -5.38
N GLY A 93 -10.82 -10.24 -6.39
CA GLY A 93 -11.67 -9.08 -6.71
C GLY A 93 -10.98 -7.99 -7.55
N PHE A 94 -9.75 -8.25 -8.02
CA PHE A 94 -8.99 -7.37 -8.90
C PHE A 94 -8.60 -8.04 -10.23
N GLU A 95 -9.18 -9.20 -10.56
CA GLU A 95 -8.70 -10.04 -11.66
C GLU A 95 -8.81 -9.38 -13.04
N GLU A 96 -9.95 -8.75 -13.33
CA GLU A 96 -10.16 -8.09 -14.63
C GLU A 96 -9.37 -6.78 -14.71
N GLU A 97 -9.35 -5.96 -13.65
CA GLU A 97 -8.59 -4.71 -13.61
C GLU A 97 -7.08 -4.96 -13.72
N THR A 98 -6.58 -6.05 -13.10
CA THR A 98 -5.18 -6.47 -13.25
C THR A 98 -4.87 -6.85 -14.68
N LYS A 99 -5.75 -7.61 -15.32
CA LYS A 99 -5.59 -8.04 -16.71
C LYS A 99 -5.66 -6.86 -17.68
N GLU A 100 -6.48 -5.86 -17.42
CA GLU A 100 -6.51 -4.62 -18.21
C GLU A 100 -5.23 -3.80 -18.01
N ALA A 101 -4.80 -3.60 -16.76
CA ALA A 101 -3.57 -2.88 -16.45
C ALA A 101 -2.33 -3.54 -17.09
N LEU A 102 -2.21 -4.86 -17.06
CA LEU A 102 -1.11 -5.57 -17.71
C LEU A 102 -1.09 -5.41 -19.24
N LYS A 103 -2.27 -5.28 -19.88
CA LYS A 103 -2.33 -4.96 -21.32
C LYS A 103 -1.85 -3.55 -21.61
N GLU A 104 -2.20 -2.58 -20.77
CA GLU A 104 -1.74 -1.20 -20.90
C GLU A 104 -0.21 -1.10 -20.72
N VAL A 105 0.33 -1.79 -19.72
CA VAL A 105 1.79 -1.88 -19.50
C VAL A 105 2.48 -2.51 -20.71
N ALA A 106 1.95 -3.60 -21.26
CA ALA A 106 2.50 -4.21 -22.48
C ALA A 106 2.45 -3.24 -23.68
N ALA A 107 1.31 -2.58 -23.90
CA ALA A 107 1.13 -1.66 -25.02
C ALA A 107 2.06 -0.44 -24.96
N THR A 108 2.35 0.07 -23.75
CA THR A 108 3.31 1.18 -23.57
C THR A 108 4.75 0.75 -23.79
N SER A 109 5.10 -0.51 -23.49
CA SER A 109 6.42 -1.07 -23.80
C SER A 109 6.65 -1.24 -25.31
N ASP A 110 5.63 -1.66 -26.06
CA ASP A 110 5.72 -1.88 -27.51
C ASP A 110 5.81 -0.57 -28.33
N HIS A 111 5.19 0.51 -27.87
CA HIS A 111 5.27 1.81 -28.54
C HIS A 111 6.59 2.56 -28.34
N THR A 112 7.48 2.06 -27.47
CA THR A 112 8.84 2.63 -27.29
C THR A 112 9.81 2.17 -28.38
N ALA A 113 9.36 1.31 -29.32
CA ALA A 113 10.16 0.77 -30.41
C ALA A 113 9.91 1.47 -31.77
N GLU A 114 9.61 2.77 -31.82
CA GLU A 114 9.78 3.52 -33.06
C GLU A 114 11.29 3.75 -33.30
N PRO A 115 11.90 3.18 -34.35
CA PRO A 115 13.24 3.57 -34.74
C PRO A 115 13.17 5.00 -35.27
N LEU A 116 13.54 5.96 -34.42
CA LEU A 116 14.08 7.21 -34.92
C LEU A 116 15.28 6.84 -35.81
N PHE A 117 15.29 7.38 -37.03
CA PHE A 117 16.26 7.22 -38.12
C PHE A 117 15.86 6.24 -39.23
N LYS A 118 15.18 6.80 -40.25
CA LYS A 118 15.43 6.51 -41.67
C LYS A 118 16.38 7.56 -42.23
#